data_AF-A0A929ERM3-F1
#
_entry.id   AF-A0A929ERM3-F1
#
_cell.length_a   1.000
_cell.length_b   1.000
_cell.length_c   1.000
_cell.angle_alpha   90.00
_cell.angle_beta   90.00
_cell.angle_gamma   90.00
#
_symmetry.space_group_name_H-M   'P 1'
#
loop_
_entity.id
_entity.type
_entity.pdbx_description
1 polymer ?
#
loop_
_entity_poly.entity_id
_entity_poly.type
_entity_poly.pdbx_seq_one_letter_code
_entity_poly.pdbx_strand_id
1 'polypeptide(L)'
;VIMSMYLGNVFLLILNLPLIPYFARLLAVPKNILIPGIFFFSMIGVYLITFNNFDIKAMILIATVALVLRLLDFPMAPLLLGFILGGLMEDNLRRSLMIYDGSFVFLWERPITLIINLITLTLLATPVLQWFLARRGKAPLL
;
A
#
# COMPACT_ATOMS: atom_id res chain seq x y z
N VAL A 1 -15.36 26.11 11.15
CA VAL A 1 -14.65 24.91 10.63
C VAL A 1 -13.62 24.38 11.63
N ILE A 2 -12.64 25.18 12.06
CA ILE A 2 -11.57 24.76 12.99
C ILE A 2 -12.13 24.17 14.31
N MET A 3 -13.04 24.89 15.00
CA MET A 3 -13.70 24.39 16.22
C MET A 3 -14.45 23.07 16.02
N SER A 4 -15.10 22.88 14.87
CA SER A 4 -15.82 21.63 14.55
C SER A 4 -14.86 20.47 14.28
N MET A 5 -13.67 20.73 13.72
CA MET A 5 -12.64 19.69 13.54
C MET A 5 -12.07 19.23 14.89
N TYR A 6 -11.85 20.16 15.84
CA TYR A 6 -11.42 19.82 17.19
C TYR A 6 -12.50 19.05 17.94
N LEU A 7 -13.74 19.52 17.92
CA LEU A 7 -14.86 18.83 18.54
C LEU A 7 -15.05 17.42 17.94
N GLY A 8 -14.96 17.31 16.61
CA GLY A 8 -15.06 16.04 15.89
C GLY A 8 -13.97 15.05 16.27
N ASN A 9 -12.72 15.49 16.47
CA ASN A 9 -11.64 14.62 16.94
C ASN A 9 -11.83 14.16 18.39
N VAL A 10 -12.35 15.03 19.27
CA VAL A 10 -12.71 14.66 20.65
C VAL A 10 -13.79 13.58 20.65
N PHE A 11 -14.85 13.75 19.85
CA PHE A 11 -15.88 12.73 19.68
C PHE A 11 -15.33 11.44 19.03
N LEU A 12 -14.46 11.55 18.03
CA LEU A 12 -13.78 10.41 17.41
C LEU A 12 -12.97 9.62 18.45
N LEU A 13 -12.28 10.30 19.37
CA LEU A 13 -11.52 9.66 20.44
C LEU A 13 -12.45 8.97 21.44
N ILE A 14 -13.51 9.64 21.87
CA ILE A 14 -14.53 9.08 22.78
C ILE A 14 -15.21 7.85 22.17
N LEU A 15 -15.40 7.82 20.85
CA LEU A 15 -15.98 6.66 20.16
C LEU A 15 -14.94 5.56 19.89
N ASN A 16 -13.73 5.90 19.43
CA ASN A 16 -12.72 4.88 19.11
C ASN A 16 -12.22 4.16 20.37
N LEU A 17 -12.05 4.86 21.49
CA LEU A 17 -11.52 4.28 22.74
C LEU A 17 -12.34 3.07 23.25
N PRO A 18 -13.68 3.14 23.36
CA PRO A 18 -14.50 1.98 23.70
C PRO A 18 -14.65 1.00 22.53
N LEU A 19 -14.52 1.41 21.27
CA LEU A 19 -14.67 0.52 20.10
C LEU A 19 -13.46 -0.40 19.89
N ILE A 20 -12.24 0.05 20.20
CA ILE A 20 -10.99 -0.74 20.09
C ILE A 20 -11.12 -2.14 20.74
N PRO A 21 -11.59 -2.31 21.99
CA PRO A 21 -11.71 -3.64 22.59
C PRO A 21 -12.73 -4.53 21.89
N TYR A 22 -13.80 -3.98 21.28
CA TYR A 22 -14.74 -4.79 20.48
C TYR A 22 -14.08 -5.32 19.21
N PHE A 23 -13.32 -4.47 18.49
CA PHE A 23 -12.56 -4.90 17.32
C PHE A 23 -11.44 -5.88 17.68
N ALA A 24 -10.76 -5.67 18.81
CA ALA A 24 -9.75 -6.58 19.32
C ALA A 24 -10.34 -7.97 19.62
N ARG A 25 -11.60 -8.04 20.09
CA ARG A 25 -12.29 -9.30 20.34
C ARG A 25 -12.61 -10.07 19.06
N LEU A 26 -12.73 -9.40 17.91
CA LEU A 26 -12.89 -10.04 16.61
C LEU A 26 -11.61 -10.80 16.19
N LEU A 27 -10.43 -10.29 16.55
CA LEU A 27 -9.15 -10.97 16.32
C LEU A 27 -8.98 -12.24 17.16
N ALA A 28 -9.72 -12.38 18.26
CA ALA A 28 -9.73 -13.57 19.10
C ALA A 28 -10.59 -14.71 18.53
N VAL A 29 -11.37 -14.46 17.47
CA VAL A 29 -12.13 -15.50 16.76
C VAL A 29 -11.15 -16.48 16.10
N PRO A 30 -11.38 -17.81 16.18
CA PRO A 30 -10.50 -18.79 15.58
C PRO A 30 -10.29 -18.53 14.09
N LYS A 31 -9.02 -18.57 13.65
CA LYS A 31 -8.60 -18.29 12.27
C LYS A 31 -9.35 -19.12 11.23
N ASN A 32 -9.71 -20.36 11.57
CA ASN A 32 -10.45 -21.28 10.70
C ASN A 32 -11.85 -20.75 10.31
N ILE A 33 -12.46 -19.90 11.14
CA ILE A 33 -13.77 -19.28 10.86
C ILE A 33 -13.58 -17.86 10.33
N LEU A 34 -12.61 -17.13 10.90
CA LEU A 34 -12.37 -15.73 10.55
C LEU A 34 -11.94 -15.55 9.09
N ILE A 35 -11.02 -16.39 8.60
CA ILE A 35 -10.50 -16.31 7.23
C ILE A 35 -11.60 -16.53 6.18
N PRO A 36 -12.38 -17.64 6.21
CA PRO A 36 -13.46 -17.81 5.24
C PRO A 36 -14.56 -16.75 5.39
N GLY A 37 -14.82 -16.24 6.60
CA GLY A 37 -15.72 -15.10 6.81
C GLY A 37 -15.25 -13.84 6.08
N ILE A 38 -13.99 -13.44 6.26
CA ILE A 38 -13.40 -12.28 5.55
C ILE A 38 -13.46 -12.48 4.03
N PHE A 39 -13.16 -13.68 3.56
CA PHE A 39 -13.18 -14.00 2.13
C PHE A 39 -14.61 -13.89 1.56
N PHE A 40 -15.60 -14.43 2.26
CA PHE A 40 -17.00 -14.34 1.87
C PHE A 40 -17.51 -12.89 1.84
N PHE A 41 -17.27 -12.11 2.89
CA PHE A 41 -17.68 -10.70 2.94
C PHE A 41 -16.97 -9.85 1.90
N SER A 42 -15.69 -10.10 1.61
CA SER A 42 -14.96 -9.36 0.57
C SER A 42 -15.47 -9.69 -0.85
N MET A 43 -15.83 -10.95 -1.14
CA MET A 43 -16.47 -11.31 -2.41
C MET A 43 -17.81 -10.60 -2.60
N ILE A 44 -18.66 -10.62 -1.56
CA ILE A 44 -19.95 -9.92 -1.59
C ILE A 44 -19.73 -8.42 -1.80
N GLY A 45 -18.79 -7.81 -1.08
CA GLY A 45 -18.49 -6.39 -1.17
C GLY A 45 -18.09 -5.97 -2.59
N VAL A 46 -17.21 -6.72 -3.25
CA VAL A 46 -16.80 -6.46 -4.63
C VAL A 46 -17.98 -6.59 -5.59
N TYR A 47 -18.82 -7.62 -5.42
CA TYR A 47 -19.98 -7.81 -6.28
C TYR A 47 -21.02 -6.69 -6.14
N LEU A 48 -21.26 -6.19 -4.93
CA LEU A 48 -22.26 -5.15 -4.67
C LEU A 48 -21.90 -3.78 -5.25
N ILE A 49 -20.63 -3.49 -5.49
CA ILE A 49 -20.19 -2.19 -6.03
C ILE A 49 -20.48 -2.09 -7.53
N THR A 50 -20.08 -3.11 -8.29
CA THR A 50 -20.10 -3.05 -9.76
C THR A 50 -21.15 -3.96 -10.39
N PHE A 51 -21.76 -4.87 -9.61
CA PHE A 51 -22.68 -5.92 -10.09
C PHE A 51 -22.13 -6.71 -11.29
N ASN A 52 -20.81 -6.81 -11.40
CA ASN A 52 -20.12 -7.41 -12.54
C ASN A 52 -19.32 -8.64 -12.10
N ASN A 53 -19.52 -9.74 -12.81
CA ASN A 53 -18.81 -11.00 -12.59
C ASN A 53 -17.31 -10.91 -12.95
N PHE A 54 -16.91 -9.95 -13.79
CA PHE A 54 -15.50 -9.72 -14.12
C PHE A 54 -14.68 -9.32 -12.88
N ASP A 55 -15.24 -8.47 -12.02
CA ASP A 55 -14.53 -7.97 -10.84
C ASP A 55 -14.29 -9.06 -9.80
N ILE A 56 -15.24 -10.01 -9.68
CA ILE A 56 -15.05 -11.21 -8.85
C ILE A 56 -13.89 -12.05 -9.40
N LYS A 57 -13.83 -12.27 -10.73
CA LYS A 57 -12.73 -13.04 -11.35
C LYS A 57 -11.38 -12.35 -11.15
N ALA A 58 -11.34 -11.02 -11.33
CA ALA A 58 -10.13 -10.23 -11.10
C ALA A 58 -9.69 -10.27 -9.63
N MET A 59 -10.64 -10.14 -8.69
CA MET A 59 -10.40 -10.29 -7.26
C MET A 59 -9.78 -11.66 -6.93
N ILE A 60 -10.36 -12.75 -7.44
CA ILE A 60 -9.83 -14.10 -7.22
C ILE A 60 -8.41 -14.22 -7.79
N LEU A 61 -8.18 -13.74 -9.01
CA LEU A 61 -6.86 -13.76 -9.64
C LEU A 61 -5.81 -13.03 -8.78
N ILE A 62 -6.12 -11.82 -8.32
CA ILE A 62 -5.23 -11.02 -7.48
C ILE A 62 -5.03 -11.68 -6.11
N ALA A 63 -6.09 -12.23 -5.52
CA ALA A 63 -6.01 -12.96 -4.25
C ALA A 63 -5.13 -14.21 -4.37
N THR A 64 -5.20 -14.93 -5.48
CA THR A 64 -4.31 -16.07 -5.76
C THR A 64 -2.87 -15.61 -5.89
N VAL A 65 -2.58 -14.55 -6.66
CA VAL A 65 -1.22 -13.99 -6.78
C VAL A 65 -0.69 -13.55 -5.41
N ALA A 66 -1.49 -12.85 -4.61
CA ALA A 66 -1.12 -12.44 -3.26
C ALA A 66 -0.84 -13.64 -2.35
N LEU A 67 -1.61 -14.73 -2.49
CA LEU A 67 -1.38 -15.98 -1.76
C LEU A 67 -0.05 -16.63 -2.19
N VAL A 68 0.28 -16.67 -3.49
CA VAL A 68 1.58 -17.16 -3.97
C VAL A 68 2.73 -16.33 -3.40
N LEU A 69 2.62 -14.99 -3.41
CA LEU A 69 3.62 -14.11 -2.80
C LEU A 69 3.77 -14.38 -1.29
N ARG A 70 2.68 -14.77 -0.61
CA ARG A 70 2.72 -15.17 0.79
C ARG A 70 3.52 -16.44 1.01
N LEU A 71 3.35 -17.43 0.12
CA LEU A 71 4.08 -18.69 0.18
C LEU A 71 5.58 -18.50 -0.10
N LEU A 72 5.94 -17.45 -0.84
CA LEU A 72 7.32 -17.06 -1.11
C LEU A 72 7.95 -16.19 0.00
N ASP A 73 7.30 -16.12 1.17
CA ASP A 73 7.72 -15.33 2.34
C ASP A 73 7.95 -13.84 2.06
N PHE A 74 7.29 -13.28 1.03
CA PHE A 74 7.34 -11.83 0.80
C PHE A 74 6.64 -11.08 1.94
N PRO A 75 7.24 -9.99 2.44
CA PRO A 75 6.65 -9.21 3.50
C PRO A 75 5.39 -8.51 2.96
N MET A 76 4.23 -8.93 3.46
CA MET A 76 2.92 -8.43 3.01
C MET A 76 2.71 -6.94 3.30
N ALA A 77 3.25 -6.45 4.43
CA ALA A 77 3.08 -5.05 4.82
C ALA A 77 3.69 -4.06 3.79
N PRO A 78 4.95 -4.22 3.34
CA PRO A 78 5.52 -3.44 2.23
C PRO A 78 4.74 -3.53 0.92
N LEU A 79 4.22 -4.72 0.55
CA LEU A 79 3.43 -4.89 -0.67
C LEU A 79 2.14 -4.08 -0.62
N LEU A 80 1.40 -4.15 0.49
CA LEU A 80 0.19 -3.37 0.70
C LEU A 80 0.49 -1.86 0.72
N LEU A 81 1.57 -1.46 1.38
CA LEU A 81 1.99 -0.06 1.42
C LEU A 81 2.34 0.45 0.02
N GLY A 82 3.10 -0.31 -0.76
CA GLY A 82 3.42 0.01 -2.15
C GLY A 82 2.19 0.09 -3.05
N PHE A 83 1.21 -0.80 -2.87
CA PHE A 83 -0.06 -0.77 -3.62
C PHE A 83 -0.87 0.50 -3.33
N ILE A 84 -1.04 0.85 -2.05
CA ILE A 84 -1.80 2.05 -1.66
C ILE A 84 -1.08 3.32 -2.09
N LEU A 85 0.24 3.40 -1.85
CA LEU A 85 1.05 4.56 -2.21
C LEU A 85 1.18 4.71 -3.73
N GLY A 86 1.18 3.62 -4.49
CA GLY A 86 1.33 3.63 -5.94
C GLY A 86 0.21 4.42 -6.62
N GLY A 87 -1.05 4.21 -6.22
CA GLY A 87 -2.19 4.97 -6.75
C GLY A 87 -2.08 6.47 -6.42
N LEU A 88 -1.78 6.80 -5.16
CA LEU A 88 -1.55 8.18 -4.74
C LEU A 88 -0.39 8.82 -5.51
N MET A 89 0.68 8.07 -5.77
CA MET A 89 1.84 8.54 -6.53
C MET A 89 1.47 8.85 -7.98
N GLU A 90 0.76 7.95 -8.66
CA GLU A 90 0.28 8.13 -10.04
C GLU A 90 -0.66 9.33 -10.16
N ASP A 91 -1.60 9.50 -9.22
CA ASP A 91 -2.52 10.64 -9.21
C ASP A 91 -1.77 11.96 -9.02
N ASN A 92 -0.80 12.01 -8.11
CA ASN A 92 0.02 13.20 -7.91
C ASN A 92 0.95 13.47 -9.11
N LEU A 93 1.54 12.43 -9.70
CA LEU A 93 2.37 12.54 -10.90
C LEU A 93 1.54 13.09 -12.08
N ARG A 94 0.36 12.52 -12.32
CA ARG A 94 -0.57 12.98 -13.35
C ARG A 94 -1.01 14.43 -13.11
N ARG A 95 -1.32 14.78 -11.86
CA ARG A 95 -1.64 16.17 -11.48
C ARG A 95 -0.48 17.11 -11.77
N SER A 96 0.74 16.73 -11.42
CA SER A 96 1.94 17.51 -11.76
C SER A 96 2.11 17.64 -13.27
N LEU A 97 1.98 16.57 -14.04
CA LEU A 97 2.10 16.62 -15.49
C LEU A 97 1.03 17.52 -16.13
N MET A 98 -0.21 17.49 -15.64
CA MET A 98 -1.26 18.41 -16.11
C MET A 98 -0.97 19.88 -15.82
N ILE A 99 -0.28 20.19 -14.72
CA ILE A 99 0.11 21.57 -14.38
C ILE A 99 1.22 22.10 -15.30
N TYR A 100 2.08 21.21 -15.81
CA TYR A 100 3.24 21.55 -16.66
C TYR A 100 3.03 21.16 -18.13
N ASP A 101 1.78 21.11 -18.60
CA ASP A 101 1.39 20.80 -19.99
C ASP A 101 2.05 19.51 -20.55
N GLY A 102 2.15 18.49 -19.71
CA GLY A 102 2.74 17.19 -20.06
C GLY A 102 4.27 17.14 -20.06
N SER A 103 4.95 18.22 -19.68
CA SER A 103 6.41 18.27 -19.62
C SER A 103 6.95 17.74 -18.28
N PHE A 104 8.02 16.95 -18.33
CA PHE A 104 8.74 16.44 -17.14
C PHE A 104 9.75 17.45 -16.56
N VAL A 105 9.68 18.69 -17.02
CA VAL A 105 10.63 19.76 -16.69
C VAL A 105 10.58 20.12 -15.20
N PHE A 106 9.43 19.93 -14.54
CA PHE A 106 9.22 20.17 -13.11
C PHE A 106 10.13 19.33 -12.19
N LEU A 107 10.65 18.19 -12.68
CA LEU A 107 11.58 17.34 -11.94
C LEU A 107 12.96 17.99 -11.77
N TRP A 108 13.33 18.90 -12.68
CA TRP A 108 14.66 19.52 -12.75
C TRP A 108 14.64 21.00 -12.36
N GLU A 109 13.56 21.73 -12.65
CA GLU A 109 13.46 23.17 -12.35
C GLU A 109 13.32 23.48 -10.86
N ARG A 110 12.66 22.61 -10.10
CA ARG A 110 12.43 22.84 -8.67
C ARG A 110 13.54 22.23 -7.84
N PRO A 111 14.37 23.05 -7.14
CA PRO A 111 15.51 22.53 -6.39
C PRO A 111 15.11 21.53 -5.31
N ILE A 112 13.93 21.71 -4.68
CA ILE A 112 13.39 20.78 -3.68
C ILE A 112 13.03 19.43 -4.32
N THR A 113 12.36 19.44 -5.47
CA THR A 113 11.99 18.22 -6.21
C THR A 113 13.22 17.47 -6.67
N LEU A 114 14.22 18.18 -7.18
CA LEU A 114 15.48 17.61 -7.62
C LEU A 114 16.20 16.92 -6.45
N ILE A 115 16.34 17.60 -5.30
CA ILE A 115 16.99 17.02 -4.11
C ILE A 115 16.26 15.76 -3.63
N ILE A 116 14.93 15.81 -3.50
CA ILE A 116 14.14 14.66 -3.06
C ILE A 116 14.28 13.49 -4.04
N ASN A 117 14.18 13.75 -5.35
CA ASN A 117 14.31 12.72 -6.37
C ASN A 117 15.71 12.09 -6.35
N LEU A 118 16.76 12.88 -6.16
CA LEU A 118 18.14 12.39 -6.09
C LEU A 118 18.38 11.54 -4.84
N ILE A 119 17.81 11.92 -3.68
CA ILE A 119 17.81 11.10 -2.46
C ILE A 119 17.05 9.79 -2.70
N THR A 120 15.86 9.83 -3.29
CA THR A 120 15.08 8.64 -3.62
C THR A 120 15.84 7.70 -4.55
N LEU A 121 16.45 8.24 -5.62
CA LEU A 121 17.23 7.44 -6.56
C LEU A 121 18.43 6.79 -5.87
N THR A 122 19.10 7.51 -4.98
CA THR A 122 20.25 7.00 -4.22
C THR A 122 19.82 5.88 -3.26
N LEU A 123 18.72 6.07 -2.52
CA LEU A 123 18.18 5.06 -1.60
C LEU A 123 17.65 3.81 -2.32
N LEU A 124 17.09 3.95 -3.52
CA LEU A 124 16.68 2.80 -4.35
C LEU A 124 17.89 2.09 -4.96
N ALA A 125 18.94 2.85 -5.31
CA ALA A 125 20.16 2.30 -5.88
C ALA A 125 20.99 1.51 -4.84
N THR A 126 20.99 1.88 -3.55
CA THR A 126 21.78 1.16 -2.54
C THR A 126 21.46 -0.33 -2.40
N PRO A 127 20.20 -0.81 -2.25
CA PRO A 127 19.91 -2.23 -2.18
C PRO A 127 20.16 -2.96 -3.52
N VAL A 128 19.95 -2.27 -4.65
CA VAL A 128 20.19 -2.83 -5.99
C VAL A 128 21.68 -3.03 -6.24
N LEU A 129 22.50 -2.01 -5.93
CA LEU A 129 23.97 -2.07 -6.04
C LEU A 129 24.55 -3.11 -5.08
N GLN A 130 24.05 -3.18 -3.85
CA GLN A 130 24.46 -4.21 -2.88
C GLN A 130 24.12 -5.62 -3.37
N TRP A 131 22.97 -5.82 -4.01
CA TRP A 131 22.62 -7.11 -4.61
C TRP A 131 23.51 -7.47 -5.81
N PHE A 132 23.84 -6.51 -6.68
CA PHE A 132 24.76 -6.71 -7.80
C PHE A 132 26.21 -6.95 -7.34
N LEU A 133 26.67 -6.24 -6.32
CA LEU A 133 28.02 -6.40 -5.74
C LEU A 133 28.12 -7.69 -4.91
N ALA A 134 27.09 -8.07 -4.16
CA ALA A 134 27.03 -9.35 -3.44
C ALA A 134 27.04 -10.56 -4.39
N ARG A 135 26.50 -10.41 -5.60
CA ARG A 135 26.66 -11.41 -6.68
C ARG A 135 28.08 -11.52 -7.21
N ARG A 136 28.92 -10.48 -7.06
CA ARG A 136 30.37 -10.54 -7.36
C ARG A 136 31.23 -10.94 -6.14
N GLY A 137 30.66 -10.92 -4.93
CA GLY A 137 31.39 -11.09 -3.67
C GLY A 137 31.26 -12.44 -2.96
N LYS A 138 30.62 -13.46 -3.56
CA LYS A 138 30.82 -14.85 -3.10
C LYS A 138 32.11 -15.43 -3.70
N ALA A 139 33.25 -14.84 -3.35
CA ALA A 139 34.50 -15.58 -3.33
C ALA A 139 34.58 -16.28 -1.96
N PRO A 140 34.68 -17.61 -1.90
CA PRO A 140 34.67 -18.35 -0.65
C PRO A 140 36.03 -18.13 0.02
N LEU A 141 36.05 -17.66 1.27
CA LEU A 141 37.27 -17.67 2.08
C LEU A 141 36.91 -18.08 3.52
N LEU A 142 37.13 -19.37 3.75
CA LEU A 142 37.53 -20.09 4.97
C LEU A 142 36.83 -19.72 6.29
#